data_AF-A0A6L4AZI8-F1
#
_entry.id   AF-A0A6L4AZI8-F1
#
_cell.length_a   1.000
_cell.length_b   1.000
_cell.length_c   1.000
_cell.angle_alpha   90.00
_cell.angle_beta   90.00
_cell.angle_gamma   90.00
#
_symmetry.space_group_name_H-M   'P 1'
#
loop_
_entity.id
_entity.type
_entity.pdbx_description
1 polymer ?
#
loop_
_entity_poly.entity_id
_entity_poly.type
_entity_poly.pdbx_seq_one_letter_code
_entity_poly.pdbx_strand_id
1 'polypeptide(L)' 'MTLRYLGSFGPRSARIAVFAGGAEGSVLNARQGAILEGKFIVDRIGYESVDLKFVDFPDVPARRLGITR' A
#
# COMPACT_ATOMS: atom_id res chain seq x y z
N MET A 1 8.50 11.25 -5.38
CA MET A 1 7.43 10.53 -6.10
C MET A 1 6.23 10.39 -5.20
N THR A 2 5.03 10.52 -5.76
CA THR A 2 3.75 10.32 -5.05
C THR A 2 3.01 9.17 -5.73
N LEU A 3 2.60 8.16 -4.96
CA LEU A 3 1.69 7.11 -5.43
C LEU A 3 0.25 7.54 -5.10
N ARG A 4 -0.64 7.49 -6.08
CA ARG A 4 -2.07 7.76 -5.91
C ARG A 4 -2.85 6.52 -6.26
N TYR A 5 -3.63 6.02 -5.30
CA TYR A 5 -4.56 4.94 -5.55
C TYR A 5 -5.69 5.42 -6.47
N LEU A 6 -5.97 4.65 -7.53
CA LEU A 6 -7.02 4.94 -8.50
C LEU A 6 -8.28 4.08 -8.30
N GLY A 7 -8.14 2.92 -7.65
CA GLY A 7 -9.23 1.98 -7.44
C GLY A 7 -8.77 0.53 -7.52
N SER A 8 -9.73 -0.39 -7.49
CA SER A 8 -9.46 -1.82 -7.66
C SER A 8 -10.50 -2.48 -8.57
N PHE A 9 -10.13 -3.59 -9.17
CA PHE A 9 -11.03 -4.41 -9.98
C PHE A 9 -10.82 -5.91 -9.71
N GLY A 10 -11.78 -6.72 -10.14
CA GLY A 10 -11.80 -8.16 -9.94
C GLY A 10 -12.63 -8.62 -8.74
N PRO A 11 -12.85 -9.94 -8.59
CA PRO A 11 -13.65 -10.50 -7.51
C PRO A 11 -12.94 -10.34 -6.17
N ARG A 12 -13.69 -10.41 -5.06
CA ARG A 12 -13.16 -10.25 -3.69
C ARG A 12 -11.97 -11.17 -3.38
N SER A 13 -11.93 -12.37 -3.95
CA SER A 13 -10.85 -13.35 -3.77
C SER A 13 -9.57 -13.06 -4.56
N ALA A 14 -9.62 -12.16 -5.55
CA ALA A 14 -8.51 -11.92 -6.48
C ALA A 14 -8.49 -10.46 -6.99
N ARG A 15 -8.67 -9.50 -6.08
CA ARG A 15 -8.62 -8.07 -6.44
C ARG A 15 -7.24 -7.64 -6.91
N ILE A 16 -7.24 -6.68 -7.82
CA ILE A 16 -6.06 -5.97 -8.31
C ILE A 16 -6.24 -4.49 -7.98
N ALA A 17 -5.27 -3.91 -7.28
CA ALA A 17 -5.21 -2.49 -6.98
C ALA A 17 -4.48 -1.75 -8.10
N VAL A 18 -4.97 -0.56 -8.44
CA VAL A 18 -4.45 0.29 -9.50
C VAL A 18 -3.92 1.58 -8.89
N PHE A 19 -2.72 1.97 -9.28
CA PHE A 19 -2.06 3.17 -8.81
C PHE A 19 -1.60 4.02 -10.00
N ALA A 20 -1.70 5.34 -9.85
CA ALA A 20 -0.94 6.29 -10.65
C ALA A 20 0.32 6.68 -9.88
N GLY A 21 1.46 6.67 -10.56
CA GLY A 21 2.75 7.05 -9.98
C GLY A 21 3.86 6.10 -10.41
N GLY A 22 5.07 6.40 -9.97
CA GLY A 22 6.31 5.77 -10.45
C GLY A 22 7.10 6.71 -11.36
N ALA A 23 7.96 6.15 -12.21
CA ALA A 23 8.63 6.92 -13.26
C ALA A 23 7.58 7.44 -14.28
N GLU A 24 7.59 8.74 -14.55
CA GLU A 24 6.83 9.36 -15.65
C GLU A 24 5.30 9.14 -15.65
N GLY A 25 4.65 9.06 -14.48
CA GLY A 25 3.19 9.03 -14.42
C GLY A 25 2.56 7.71 -14.91
N SER A 26 3.33 6.62 -14.86
CA SER A 26 2.85 5.27 -15.19
C SER A 26 1.65 4.82 -14.35
N VAL A 27 0.88 3.89 -14.91
CA VAL A 27 -0.15 3.13 -14.19
C VAL A 27 0.45 1.80 -13.73
N LEU A 28 0.30 1.49 -12.45
CA LEU A 28 0.80 0.27 -11.83
C LEU A 28 -0.37 -0.58 -11.35
N ASN A 29 -0.37 -1.86 -11.72
CA ASN A 29 -1.34 -2.86 -11.27
C ASN A 29 -0.67 -3.82 -10.29
N ALA A 30 -1.27 -4.02 -9.13
CA ALA A 30 -0.67 -4.81 -8.06
C ALA A 30 -1.68 -5.68 -7.32
N ARG A 31 -1.25 -6.89 -6.96
CA ARG A 31 -1.99 -7.82 -6.08
C ARG A 31 -1.48 -7.69 -4.64
N GLN A 32 -2.22 -8.25 -3.69
CA GLN A 32 -1.72 -8.40 -2.31
C GLN A 32 -0.36 -9.12 -2.32
N GLY A 33 0.56 -8.61 -1.51
CA GLY A 33 1.96 -9.05 -1.43
C GLY A 33 2.91 -8.39 -2.44
N ALA A 34 2.41 -7.67 -3.44
CA ALA A 34 3.28 -6.99 -4.40
C ALA A 34 4.02 -5.81 -3.76
N ILE A 35 5.26 -5.58 -4.20
CA ILE A 35 6.09 -4.46 -3.78
C ILE A 35 6.00 -3.35 -4.82
N LEU A 36 5.59 -2.15 -4.38
CA LEU A 36 5.53 -0.93 -5.18
C LEU A 36 6.79 -0.09 -4.91
N GLU A 37 7.51 0.26 -5.99
CA GLU A 37 8.65 1.20 -5.94
C GLU A 37 9.74 0.82 -4.91
N GLY A 38 9.86 -0.48 -4.58
CA GLY A 38 10.80 -0.99 -3.57
C GLY A 38 10.51 -0.54 -2.13
N LYS A 39 9.38 0.14 -1.87
CA LYS A 39 9.12 0.81 -0.58
C LYS A 39 7.85 0.33 0.11
N PHE A 40 6.83 -0.05 -0.64
CA PHE A 40 5.52 -0.38 -0.09
C PHE A 40 5.07 -1.76 -0.50
N ILE A 41 4.54 -2.54 0.44
CA ILE A 41 3.88 -3.81 0.21
C ILE A 41 2.37 -3.56 0.19
N VAL A 42 1.68 -4.05 -0.84
CA VAL A 42 0.21 -4.08 -0.86
C VAL A 42 -0.26 -5.14 0.15
N ASP A 43 -0.75 -4.73 1.32
CA ASP A 43 -1.14 -5.65 2.39
C ASP A 43 -2.56 -6.18 2.18
N ARG A 44 -3.52 -5.26 2.02
CA ARG A 44 -4.94 -5.58 1.85
C ARG A 44 -5.61 -4.68 0.83
N ILE A 45 -6.40 -5.27 -0.06
CA ILE A 45 -7.21 -4.53 -1.03
C ILE A 45 -8.67 -4.60 -0.58
N GLY A 46 -9.18 -3.48 -0.10
CA GLY A 46 -10.57 -3.30 0.32
C GLY A 46 -11.51 -3.04 -0.85
N TYR A 47 -12.74 -2.63 -0.54
CA TYR A 47 -13.72 -2.28 -1.58
C TYR A 47 -13.32 -0.99 -2.32
N GLU A 48 -12.99 0.05 -1.54
CA GLU A 48 -12.62 1.41 -2.00
C GLU A 48 -11.29 1.88 -1.40
N SER A 49 -10.56 0.99 -0.73
CA SER A 49 -9.31 1.31 -0.04
C SER A 49 -8.23 0.29 -0.34
N VAL A 50 -6.99 0.67 -0.05
CA VAL A 50 -5.84 -0.24 -0.04
C VAL A 50 -4.99 0.07 1.18
N ASP A 51 -4.64 -0.97 1.92
CA ASP A 51 -3.72 -0.91 3.04
C ASP A 51 -2.31 -1.21 2.55
N LEU A 52 -1.35 -0.37 2.92
CA LEU A 52 0.06 -0.52 2.56
C LEU A 52 0.90 -0.74 3.83
N LYS A 53 1.92 -1.59 3.70
CA LYS A 53 3.01 -1.71 4.67
C LYS A 53 4.29 -1.17 4.07
N PHE A 54 5.20 -0.68 4.90
CA PHE A 54 6.54 -0.36 4.46
C PHE A 54 7.38 -1.63 4.36
N VAL A 55 8.20 -1.74 3.32
CA VAL A 55 9.25 -2.77 3.25
C VAL A 55 10.23 -2.54 4.41
N ASP A 56 10.67 -3.62 5.05
CA ASP A 56 11.61 -3.66 6.17
C ASP A 56 11.21 -2.83 7.40
N PHE A 57 9.95 -2.43 7.53
CA PHE A 57 9.50 -1.75 8.73
C PHE A 57 9.42 -2.75 9.88
N PRO A 58 10.07 -2.46 11.02
CA PRO A 58 10.18 -3.42 12.11
C PRO A 58 8.79 -3.73 12.67
N ASP A 59 8.53 -5.01 12.90
CA ASP A 59 7.31 -5.49 13.57
C ASP A 59 7.42 -5.28 15.09
N VAL A 60 7.69 -4.03 15.49
CA VAL A 60 7.79 -3.62 16.89
C VAL A 60 6.42 -3.16 17.38
N PRO A 61 5.95 -3.66 18.54
CA PRO A 61 4.70 -3.22 19.12
C PRO A 61 4.70 -1.71 19.33
N ALA A 62 3.58 -1.06 19.01
CA ALA A 62 3.40 0.36 19.28
C ALA A 62 3.59 0.64 20.79
N ARG A 63 4.53 1.52 21.13
CA ARG A 63 4.76 1.95 22.52
C ARG A 63 4.07 3.27 22.79
N ARG A 64 3.15 3.30 23.75
CA ARG A 64 2.54 4.56 24.23
C ARG A 64 3.61 5.36 24.97
N LEU A 65 3.85 6.59 24.53
CA LEU A 65 4.71 7.55 25.24
C LEU A 65 3.84 8.50 26.05
N GLY A 66 4.16 8.69 27.33
CA GLY A 66 3.52 9.73 28.15
C GLY A 66 4.07 11.10 27.76
N ILE A 67 3.20 12.10 27.64
CA ILE A 67 3.62 13.49 27.42
C ILE A 67 4.08 14.03 28.79
N THR A 68 5.36 14.41 28.92
CA THR A 68 5.89 15.09 30.10
C THR A 68 6.09 16.57 29.78
N ARG A 69 5.74 17.45 30.72
CA ARG A 69 5.93 18.91 30.61
C ARG A 69 7.33 19.32 31.03
#